data_AF-A0A1B4FMZ8-F1
#
_entry.id   AF-A0A1B4FMZ8-F1
#
_cell.length_a   1.000
_cell.length_b   1.000
_cell.length_c   1.000
_cell.angle_alpha   90.00
_cell.angle_beta   90.00
_cell.angle_gamma   90.00
#
_symmetry.space_group_name_H-M   'P 1'
#
loop_
_entity.id
_entity.type
_entity.pdbx_description
1 polymer ?
#
loop_
_entity_poly.entity_id
_entity_poly.type
_entity_poly.pdbx_seq_one_letter_code
_entity_poly.pdbx_strand_id
1 'polypeptide(L)' 'MSTIPHSREAQAAQRFFEATRNVDLAFRAVRGDAEDTTSSVEYAAAVSRLDRALDELARAQALFDSAVRMRARKRN' A
#
# COMPACT_ATOMS: atom_id res chain seq x y z
N MET A 1 27.19 11.45 9.34
CA MET A 1 25.85 10.84 9.38
C MET A 1 25.91 9.51 8.61
N SER A 2 25.81 8.38 9.30
CA SER A 2 25.81 7.07 8.63
C SER A 2 24.49 6.86 7.92
N THR A 3 24.52 6.92 6.58
CA THR A 3 23.45 6.38 5.73
C THR A 3 23.53 4.86 5.83
N ILE A 4 22.80 4.26 6.78
CA ILE A 4 22.61 2.82 6.78
C ILE A 4 21.97 2.49 5.43
N PRO A 5 22.60 1.69 4.55
CA PRO A 5 21.96 1.29 3.32
C PRO A 5 20.76 0.43 3.72
N HIS A 6 19.56 1.01 3.67
CA HIS A 6 18.34 0.26 3.92
C HIS A 6 18.34 -0.93 2.96
N SER A 7 18.38 -2.15 3.51
CA SER A 7 18.38 -3.36 2.71
C SER A 7 17.18 -3.32 1.75
N ARG A 8 17.29 -3.97 0.58
CA ARG A 8 16.16 -4.05 -0.36
C ARG A 8 14.88 -4.56 0.31
N GLU A 9 15.03 -5.45 1.28
CA GLU A 9 13.94 -5.94 2.14
C GLU A 9 13.34 -4.84 3.01
N ALA A 10 14.15 -4.00 3.67
CA ALA A 10 13.65 -2.89 4.48
C ALA A 10 12.88 -1.85 3.65
N GLN A 11 13.37 -1.54 2.45
CA GLN A 11 12.67 -0.63 1.52
C GLN A 11 11.35 -1.24 1.01
N ALA A 12 11.35 -2.54 0.71
CA ALA A 12 10.13 -3.24 0.29
C ALA A 12 9.11 -3.34 1.43
N ALA A 13 9.56 -3.57 2.66
CA ALA A 13 8.73 -3.61 3.86
C ALA A 13 8.09 -2.24 4.13
N GLN A 14 8.87 -1.16 4.05
CA GLN A 14 8.37 0.20 4.19
C GLN A 14 7.28 0.50 3.16
N ARG A 15 7.52 0.19 1.88
CA ARG A 15 6.54 0.37 0.81
C ARG A 15 5.26 -0.43 1.03
N PHE A 16 5.37 -1.68 1.48
CA PHE A 16 4.20 -2.51 1.79
C PHE A 16 3.38 -1.92 2.95
N PHE A 17 4.05 -1.42 3.99
CA PHE A 17 3.38 -0.78 5.12
C PHE A 17 2.68 0.52 4.71
N GLU A 18 3.34 1.37 3.92
CA GLU A 18 2.76 2.60 3.37
C GLU A 18 1.53 2.31 2.50
N ALA A 19 1.60 1.29 1.62
CA ALA A 19 0.47 0.89 0.80
C ALA A 19 -0.71 0.38 1.63
N THR A 20 -0.46 -0.39 2.68
CA THR A 20 -1.50 -0.86 3.61
C THR A 20 -2.21 0.32 4.29
N ARG A 21 -1.44 1.33 4.72
CA ARG A 21 -2.01 2.54 5.31
C ARG A 21 -2.86 3.34 4.31
N ASN A 22 -2.43 3.43 3.06
CA ASN A 22 -3.19 4.13 2.03
C ASN A 22 -4.52 3.43 1.71
N VAL A 23 -4.55 2.09 1.73
CA VAL A 23 -5.79 1.32 1.60
C VAL A 23 -6.75 1.62 2.76
N ASP A 24 -6.26 1.64 4.01
CA ASP A 24 -7.10 1.98 5.17
C ASP A 24 -7.69 3.39 5.04
N LEU A 25 -6.89 4.38 4.64
CA LEU A 25 -7.37 5.74 4.40
C LEU A 25 -8.42 5.82 3.28
N ALA A 26 -8.19 5.11 2.16
CA ALA A 26 -9.13 5.09 1.04
C ALA A 26 -10.45 4.38 1.43
N PHE A 27 -10.37 3.31 2.23
CA PHE A 27 -11.55 2.60 2.72
C PHE A 27 -12.38 3.46 3.66
N ARG A 28 -11.72 4.22 4.54
CA ARG A 28 -12.39 5.21 5.40
C ARG A 28 -13.03 6.33 4.60
N ALA A 29 -12.43 6.78 3.51
CA ALA A 29 -13.03 7.78 2.63
C ALA A 29 -14.32 7.24 1.99
N VAL A 30 -14.30 6.02 1.44
CA VAL A 30 -15.50 5.38 0.86
C VAL A 30 -16.62 5.19 1.89
N ARG A 31 -16.29 4.87 3.15
CA ARG A 31 -17.27 4.75 4.24
C ARG A 31 -17.74 6.10 4.79
N GLY A 32 -16.84 7.08 4.90
CA GLY A 32 -17.14 8.42 5.43
C GLY A 32 -18.00 9.24 4.47
N ASP A 33 -17.74 9.12 3.16
CA ASP A 33 -18.57 9.72 2.10
C ASP A 33 -19.98 9.09 1.98
N ALA A 34 -20.28 8.03 2.74
CA ALA A 34 -21.60 7.41 2.75
C ALA A 34 -22.54 7.94 3.86
N GLU A 35 -21.99 8.63 4.87
CA GLU A 35 -22.76 9.18 6.00
C GLU A 35 -23.23 10.63 5.75
N ASP A 36 -22.57 11.35 4.84
CA ASP A 36 -22.98 12.69 4.43
C ASP A 36 -23.75 12.63 3.10
N THR A 37 -24.50 13.68 2.79
CA THR A 37 -25.36 13.77 1.59
C THR A 37 -24.51 14.06 0.33
N THR A 38 -23.49 13.23 0.11
CA THR A 38 -22.42 13.43 -0.86
C THR A 38 -22.87 13.02 -2.25
N SER A 39 -22.38 13.72 -3.27
CA SER A 39 -22.80 13.49 -4.65
C SER A 39 -22.32 12.13 -5.16
N SER A 40 -23.08 11.48 -6.03
CA SER A 40 -22.71 10.19 -6.64
C SER A 40 -21.33 10.22 -7.33
N VAL A 41 -20.87 11.39 -7.77
CA VAL A 41 -19.55 11.61 -8.37
C VAL A 41 -18.42 11.50 -7.36
N GLU A 42 -18.60 12.03 -6.15
CA GLU A 42 -17.59 11.95 -5.07
C GLU A 42 -17.41 10.52 -4.60
N TYR A 43 -18.51 9.78 -4.42
CA TYR A 43 -18.47 8.36 -4.09
C TYR A 43 -17.74 7.55 -5.17
N ALA A 44 -18.06 7.74 -6.45
CA ALA A 44 -17.38 7.05 -7.55
C ALA A 44 -15.87 7.35 -7.59
N ALA A 45 -15.48 8.59 -7.28
CA ALA A 45 -14.08 8.98 -7.17
C ALA A 45 -13.40 8.35 -5.94
N ALA A 46 -14.09 8.22 -4.81
CA ALA A 46 -13.58 7.53 -3.62
C ALA A 46 -13.35 6.04 -3.88
N VAL A 47 -14.30 5.36 -4.54
CA VAL A 47 -14.16 3.96 -4.95
C VAL A 47 -12.99 3.78 -5.91
N SER A 48 -12.86 4.65 -6.92
CA SER A 48 -11.72 4.61 -7.85
C SER A 48 -10.37 4.78 -7.15
N ARG A 49 -10.30 5.60 -6.10
CA ARG A 49 -9.09 5.76 -5.27
C ARG A 49 -8.80 4.51 -4.44
N LEU A 50 -9.83 3.85 -3.92
CA LEU A 50 -9.68 2.58 -3.20
C LEU A 50 -9.15 1.48 -4.12
N ASP A 51 -9.70 1.32 -5.31
CA ASP A 51 -9.24 0.32 -6.29
C ASP A 51 -7.76 0.51 -6.62
N ARG A 52 -7.35 1.77 -6.89
CA ARG A 52 -5.95 2.09 -7.12
C ARG A 52 -5.05 1.76 -5.92
N ALA A 53 -5.52 2.01 -4.69
CA ALA A 53 -4.75 1.71 -3.49
C ALA A 53 -4.57 0.18 -3.30
N LEU A 54 -5.58 -0.62 -3.64
CA LEU A 54 -5.50 -2.08 -3.61
C LEU A 54 -4.49 -2.61 -4.64
N ASP A 55 -4.50 -2.06 -5.85
CA ASP A 55 -3.51 -2.40 -6.88
C ASP A 55 -2.08 -2.06 -6.44
N GLU A 56 -1.89 -0.91 -5.78
CA GLU A 56 -0.59 -0.49 -5.24
C GLU A 56 -0.14 -1.41 -4.09
N LEU A 57 -1.06 -1.83 -3.23
CA LEU A 57 -0.79 -2.81 -2.17
C LEU A 57 -0.37 -4.16 -2.74
N ALA A 58 -1.08 -4.67 -3.75
CA ALA A 58 -0.73 -5.93 -4.41
C ALA A 58 0.69 -5.89 -5.01
N ARG A 59 1.04 -4.78 -5.68
CA ARG A 59 2.40 -4.57 -6.21
C ARG A 59 3.45 -4.51 -5.10
N ALA A 60 3.16 -3.80 -4.00
CA ALA A 60 4.08 -3.68 -2.88
C ALA A 60 4.31 -5.04 -2.18
N GLN A 61 3.25 -5.84 -2.03
CA GLN A 61 3.34 -7.19 -1.48
C GLN A 61 4.21 -8.10 -2.36
N ALA A 62 4.01 -8.11 -3.68
CA ALA A 62 4.82 -8.91 -4.59
C ALA A 62 6.31 -8.54 -4.55
N LEU A 63 6.63 -7.25 -4.41
CA LEU A 63 8.00 -6.77 -4.25
C LEU A 63 8.61 -7.22 -2.92
N PHE A 64 7.86 -7.12 -1.83
CA PHE A 64 8.29 -7.58 -0.52
C PHE A 64 8.57 -9.09 -0.50
N ASP A 65 7.64 -9.90 -1.00
CA ASP A 65 7.79 -11.36 -1.08
C ASP A 65 9.01 -11.76 -1.94
N SER A 66 9.28 -11.02 -3.01
CA SER A 66 10.48 -11.22 -3.83
C SER A 66 11.76 -10.88 -3.06
N ALA A 67 11.79 -9.75 -2.35
CA ALA A 67 12.94 -9.34 -1.56
C ALA A 67 13.27 -10.32 -0.43
N VAL A 68 12.25 -10.82 0.28
CA VAL A 68 12.39 -11.83 1.34
C VAL A 68 12.92 -13.15 0.76
N ARG A 69 12.36 -13.62 -0.37
CA ARG A 69 12.83 -14.86 -1.03
C ARG A 69 14.28 -14.77 -1.49
N MET A 70 14.71 -13.64 -2.06
CA MET A 70 16.11 -13.44 -2.46
C MET A 70 17.06 -13.46 -1.25
N ARG A 71 16.66 -12.87 -0.12
CA ARG A 71 17.46 -12.93 1.11
C ARG A 71 17.57 -14.35 1.66
N ALA A 72 16.48 -15.13 1.62
CA ALA A 72 16.50 -16.53 2.04
C ALA A 72 17.46 -17.37 1.20
N ARG A 73 17.47 -17.19 -0.13
CA ARG A 73 18.41 -17.87 -1.04
C ARG A 73 19.88 -17.52 -0.80
N LYS A 74 20.17 -16.27 -0.40
CA LYS A 74 21.55 -15.81 -0.13
C LYS A 74 22.13 -16.37 1.18
N ARG A 75 21.30 -16.95 2.06
CA ARG A 75 21.70 -17.50 3.37
C ARG A 75 21.98 -19.00 3.34
N ASN A 76 21.65 -19.68 2.24
CA ASN A 76 22.05 -21.06 1.94
C ASN A 76 23.26 -21.07 1.02
#